data_AF-A0A7J2Z0X5-F1
#
_entry.id   AF-A0A7J2Z0X5-F1
#
_cell.length_a   1.000
_cell.length_b   1.000
_cell.length_c   1.000
_cell.angle_alpha   90.00
_cell.angle_beta   90.00
_cell.angle_gamma   90.00
#
_symmetry.space_group_name_H-M   'P 1'
#
loop_
_entity.id
_entity.type
_entity.pdbx_description
1 polymer ?
#
loop_
_entity_poly.entity_id
_entity_poly.type
_entity_poly.pdbx_seq_one_letter_code
_entity_poly.pdbx_strand_id
1 'polypeptide(L)' 'MKISYLLDTDWIIDYLNDKEPISSKIEEIRDESLCISIISLAELYEGVLNSKNPESSENLLLGF' A
#
# COMPACT_ATOMS: atom_id res chain seq x y z
N MET A 1 -18.94 0.41 -10.53
CA MET A 1 -17.56 0.94 -10.51
C MET A 1 -16.71 0.13 -11.47
N LYS A 2 -15.89 0.79 -12.29
CA LYS A 2 -14.84 0.12 -13.06
C LYS A 2 -13.54 0.29 -12.28
N ILE A 3 -12.87 -0.80 -11.97
CA ILE A 3 -11.53 -0.77 -11.39
C ILE A 3 -10.57 -0.38 -12.52
N SER A 4 -9.75 0.64 -12.30
CA SER A 4 -8.79 1.12 -13.31
C SER A 4 -7.37 0.66 -13.02
N TYR A 5 -7.01 0.54 -11.74
CA TYR A 5 -5.66 0.20 -11.29
C TYR A 5 -5.69 -0.79 -10.15
N LEU A 6 -4.88 -1.84 -10.26
CA LEU A 6 -4.58 -2.78 -9.19
C LEU A 6 -3.16 -2.50 -8.71
N LEU A 7 -3.01 -2.12 -7.45
CA LEU A 7 -1.70 -1.83 -6.87
C LEU A 7 -0.96 -3.12 -6.52
N ASP A 8 0.33 -3.14 -6.87
CA ASP A 8 1.28 -4.16 -6.43
C ASP A 8 1.76 -3.88 -5.00
N THR A 9 2.19 -4.93 -4.31
CA THR A 9 2.61 -4.87 -2.91
C THR A 9 3.78 -3.90 -2.71
N ASP A 10 4.78 -3.94 -3.60
CA ASP A 10 5.95 -3.06 -3.52
C ASP A 10 5.59 -1.58 -3.68
N TRP A 11 4.60 -1.26 -4.53
CA TRP A 11 4.12 0.12 -4.69
C TRP A 11 3.41 0.64 -3.44
N ILE A 12 2.63 -0.23 -2.77
CA ILE A 12 1.97 0.11 -1.51
C ILE A 12 3.03 0.34 -0.42
N ILE A 13 4.04 -0.55 -0.33
CA ILE A 13 5.14 -0.40 0.63
C ILE A 13 5.92 0.90 0.38
N ASP A 14 6.25 1.19 -0.88
CA ASP A 14 6.98 2.42 -1.23
C ASP A 14 6.14 3.67 -0.94
N TYR A 15 4.83 3.63 -1.20
CA TYR A 15 3.90 4.69 -0.83
C TYR A 15 3.86 4.93 0.69
N LEU A 16 3.70 3.87 1.47
CA LEU A 16 3.66 3.93 2.95
C LEU A 16 4.96 4.46 3.58
N ASN A 17 6.06 4.46 2.82
CA ASN A 17 7.35 4.98 3.24
C ASN A 17 7.72 6.31 2.54
N ASP A 18 6.75 7.00 1.95
CA ASP A 18 6.92 8.30 1.27
C ASP A 18 8.01 8.28 0.17
N LYS A 19 8.15 7.15 -0.54
CA LYS A 19 9.17 7.01 -1.58
C LYS A 19 8.70 7.55 -2.92
N GLU A 20 9.41 8.58 -3.39
CA GLU A 20 9.28 9.06 -4.76
C GLU A 20 9.99 8.14 -5.78
N PRO A 21 9.48 8.01 -7.02
CA PRO A 21 8.34 8.76 -7.60
C PRO A 21 6.95 8.13 -7.32
N ILE A 22 6.91 7.05 -6.53
CA ILE A 22 5.70 6.22 -6.35
C ILE A 22 4.62 6.97 -5.59
N SER A 23 4.98 7.69 -4.53
CA SER A 23 4.03 8.51 -3.75
C SER A 23 3.30 9.52 -4.62
N SER A 24 4.02 10.33 -5.40
CA SER A 24 3.41 11.28 -6.32
C SER A 24 2.51 10.60 -7.36
N LYS A 25 2.91 9.41 -7.86
CA LYS A 25 2.12 8.72 -8.87
C LYS A 25 0.81 8.15 -8.33
N ILE A 26 0.81 7.62 -7.10
CA ILE A 26 -0.40 7.11 -6.46
C ILE A 26 -1.36 8.25 -6.14
N GLU A 27 -0.86 9.41 -5.68
CA GLU A 27 -1.70 10.59 -5.46
C GLU A 27 -2.35 11.10 -6.76
N GLU A 28 -1.62 11.07 -7.89
CA GLU A 28 -2.16 11.47 -9.21
C GLU A 28 -3.37 10.61 -9.63
N ILE A 29 -3.33 9.31 -9.35
CA ILE A 29 -4.37 8.34 -9.78
C ILE A 29 -5.35 7.96 -8.65
N ARG A 30 -5.26 8.60 -7.48
CA ARG A 30 -6.08 8.27 -6.29
C ARG A 30 -7.58 8.31 -6.59
N ASP A 31 -8.00 9.27 -7.41
CA ASP A 31 -9.40 9.46 -7.79
C ASP A 31 -9.87 8.50 -8.92
N GLU A 32 -8.97 7.70 -9.50
CA GLU A 32 -9.25 6.84 -10.67
C GLU A 32 -9.75 5.42 -10.32
N SER A 33 -10.20 5.18 -9.09
CA SER A 33 -10.63 3.86 -8.56
C SER A 33 -9.48 2.84 -8.50
N LEU A 34 -8.62 3.01 -7.49
CA LEU A 34 -7.58 2.07 -7.09
C LEU A 34 -8.17 0.84 -6.37
N CYS A 35 -7.53 -0.30 -6.52
CA CYS A 35 -7.80 -1.49 -5.71
C CYS A 35 -6.51 -2.22 -5.33
N ILE A 36 -6.64 -3.14 -4.37
CA ILE A 36 -5.56 -3.99 -3.88
C ILE A 36 -6.01 -5.44 -4.02
N SER A 37 -5.09 -6.34 -4.37
CA SER A 37 -5.33 -7.78 -4.35
C SER A 37 -5.38 -8.30 -2.92
N ILE A 38 -6.23 -9.30 -2.64
CA ILE A 38 -6.20 -9.98 -1.34
C ILE A 38 -4.85 -10.65 -1.06
N ILE A 39 -4.10 -11.02 -2.10
CA ILE A 39 -2.75 -11.57 -1.97
C ILE A 39 -1.77 -10.50 -1.48
N SER A 40 -1.79 -9.31 -2.09
CA SER A 40 -0.99 -8.17 -1.65
C SER A 40 -1.34 -7.75 -0.22
N LEU A 41 -2.61 -7.79 0.16
CA LEU A 41 -3.01 -7.53 1.54
C LEU A 41 -2.40 -8.56 2.51
N ALA A 42 -2.37 -9.85 2.15
CA ALA A 42 -1.74 -10.89 2.97
C ALA A 42 -0.22 -10.66 3.13
N GLU A 43 0.47 -10.28 2.05
CA GLU A 43 1.91 -9.93 2.09
C GLU A 43 2.18 -8.69 2.96
N LEU A 44 1.31 -7.68 2.92
CA LEU A 44 1.43 -6.50 3.79
C LEU A 44 1.31 -6.90 5.27
N TYR A 45 0.35 -7.75 5.62
CA TYR A 45 0.24 -8.28 6.99
C TYR A 45 1.44 -9.14 7.39
N GLU A 46 1.97 -9.96 6.47
CA GLU A 46 3.22 -10.69 6.71
C GLU A 46 4.38 -9.72 7.00
N GLY A 47 4.49 -8.63 6.22
CA GLY A 47 5.49 -7.59 6.42
C GLY A 47 5.36 -6.87 7.76
N VAL A 48 4.14 -6.58 8.21
CA VAL A 48 3.84 -6.01 9.53
C VAL A 48 4.32 -6.94 10.64
N LEU A 49 3.97 -8.24 10.58
CA LEU A 49 4.34 -9.21 11.61
C LEU A 49 5.85 -9.43 11.72
N ASN A 50 6.60 -9.30 10.61
CA ASN A 50 8.04 -9.47 10.56
C ASN A 50 8.83 -8.16 10.75
N SER A 51 8.16 -7.03 10.95
CA SER A 51 8.79 -5.72 11.10
C SER A 51 9.48 -5.57 12.47
N LYS A 52 10.43 -4.63 12.56
CA LYS A 52 11.10 -4.31 13.84
C LYS A 52 10.16 -3.69 14.87
N ASN A 53 9.09 -3.06 14.41
CA ASN A 53 8.06 -2.45 15.25
C ASN A 53 6.68 -2.73 14.65
N PRO A 54 6.12 -3.95 14.88
CA PRO A 54 4.88 -4.39 14.27
C PRO A 54 3.70 -3.45 14.54
N GLU A 55 3.58 -2.92 15.77
CA GLU A 55 2.50 -1.98 16.12
C GLU A 55 2.58 -0.69 15.29
N SER A 56 3.77 -0.12 15.10
CA SER A 56 3.93 1.05 14.23
C SER A 56 3.62 0.72 12.77
N SER A 57 4.02 -0.46 12.29
CA SER A 57 3.77 -0.88 10.90
C SER A 57 2.29 -1.14 10.64
N GLU A 58 1.58 -1.74 11.61
CA GLU A 58 0.14 -1.97 11.53
C GLU A 58 -0.64 -0.65 11.49
N ASN A 59 -0.28 0.32 12.34
CA ASN A 59 -0.92 1.64 12.35
C ASN A 59 -0.75 2.38 11.01
N LEU A 60 0.40 2.24 10.35
CA LEU A 60 0.61 2.79 9.00
C LEU A 60 -0.28 2.09 7.97
N LEU A 61 -0.35 0.76 7.99
CA LEU A 61 -1.18 -0.01 7.06
C LEU A 61 -2.68 0.28 7.22
N LEU A 62 -3.16 0.44 8.45
CA LEU A 62 -4.56 0.79 8.73
C LEU A 62 -4.94 2.22 8.32
N GLY A 63 -3.95 3.09 8.11
CA GLY A 63 -4.14 4.46 7.62
C GLY A 63 -4.12 4.60 6.10
N PHE A 64 -3.84 3.51 5.36
CA PHE A 64 -3.84 3.47 3.90
C PHE A 64 -5.27 3.47 3.33
#